data_AF-A0AA46HAI0-F1
#
_entry.id   AF-A0AA46HAI0-F1
#
_cell.length_a   1.000
_cell.length_b   1.000
_cell.length_c   1.000
_cell.angle_alpha   90.00
_cell.angle_beta   90.00
_cell.angle_gamma   90.00
#
_symmetry.space_group_name_H-M   'P 1'
#
loop_
_entity.id
_entity.type
_entity.pdbx_description
1 polymer ?
#
loop_
_entity_poly.entity_id
_entity_poly.type
_entity_poly.pdbx_seq_one_letter_code
_entity_poly.pdbx_strand_id
1 'polypeptide(L)'
;MSTEFRPLIDVLRELKALALKKASGFLFVVTEENHSCIVRLNAGQIEEVVFRMLRNDEAVQRLTMVNAAKARFQADPGAGMGKPSLLSDDARQWLMGGFEQDLGGAPTPPRAPVASAPAPVAATQVAATQVAAPSATSASAGAGLAPDERVRDALEKVALNYLGPIAGMLCDEAWDASSDIEQVLNQLGANLSTPQETQKFMADARVALAKVR
;
A
#
# COMPACT_ATOMS: atom_id res chain seq x y z
N MET A 1 -8.47 9.35 10.43
CA MET A 1 -9.06 9.15 9.09
C MET A 1 -8.32 10.06 8.14
N SER A 2 -7.20 9.60 7.58
CA SER A 2 -6.34 10.41 6.72
C SER A 2 -5.68 9.50 5.69
N THR A 3 -6.52 8.96 4.80
CA THR A 3 -6.22 7.96 3.77
C THR A 3 -5.80 8.63 2.46
N GLU A 4 -4.98 9.68 2.56
CA GLU A 4 -4.53 10.44 1.39
C GLU A 4 -3.07 10.08 1.11
N PHE A 5 -2.70 10.04 -0.18
CA PHE A 5 -1.31 9.90 -0.58
C PHE A 5 -0.55 11.14 -0.11
N ARG A 6 0.42 10.92 0.77
CA ARG A 6 1.28 11.98 1.28
C ARG A 6 2.69 11.76 0.73
N PRO A 7 3.50 12.82 0.64
CA PRO A 7 4.89 12.64 0.25
C PRO A 7 5.56 11.67 1.22
N LEU A 8 6.43 10.79 0.69
CA LEU A 8 7.03 9.70 1.47
C LEU A 8 7.72 10.22 2.73
N ILE A 9 8.29 11.42 2.68
CA ILE A 9 8.92 12.05 3.84
C ILE A 9 7.99 12.20 5.04
N ASP A 10 6.70 12.52 4.83
CA ASP A 10 5.73 12.63 5.93
C ASP A 10 5.41 11.25 6.53
N VAL A 11 5.33 10.22 5.67
CA VAL A 11 5.15 8.83 6.10
C VAL A 11 6.34 8.36 6.95
N LEU A 12 7.56 8.64 6.50
CA LEU A 12 8.78 8.26 7.23
C LEU A 12 8.96 9.07 8.51
N ARG A 13 8.53 10.35 8.55
CA ARG A 13 8.46 11.13 9.80
C ARG A 13 7.48 10.51 10.79
N GLU A 14 6.34 9.98 10.33
CA GLU A 14 5.41 9.26 11.19
C GLU A 14 6.02 7.94 11.71
N LEU A 15 6.68 7.16 10.85
CA LEU A 15 7.43 5.97 11.24
C LEU A 15 8.48 6.30 12.33
N LYS A 16 9.25 7.38 12.15
CA LYS A 16 10.22 7.87 13.13
C LYS A 16 9.56 8.25 14.46
N ALA A 17 8.41 8.93 14.41
CA ALA A 17 7.66 9.28 15.62
C ALA A 17 7.13 8.04 16.36
N LEU A 18 6.69 7.01 15.63
CA LEU A 18 6.28 5.72 16.20
C LEU A 18 7.47 4.98 16.81
N ALA A 19 8.62 5.02 16.15
CA ALA A 19 9.86 4.44 16.65
C ALA A 19 10.30 5.12 17.97
N LEU A 20 10.27 6.44 18.03
CA LEU A 20 10.57 7.22 19.24
C LEU A 20 9.61 6.91 20.40
N LYS A 21 8.33 6.65 20.10
CA LYS A 21 7.33 6.24 21.09
C LYS A 21 7.49 4.79 21.55
N LYS A 22 8.50 4.07 21.05
CA LYS A 22 8.71 2.63 21.29
C LYS A 22 7.47 1.80 20.95
N ALA A 23 6.72 2.21 19.93
CA ALA A 23 5.57 1.45 19.48
C ALA A 23 6.01 0.11 18.90
N SER A 24 5.17 -0.90 19.05
CA SER A 24 5.32 -2.21 18.42
C SER A 24 4.14 -2.44 17.49
N GLY A 25 4.40 -2.95 16.29
CA GLY A 25 3.37 -3.22 15.30
C GLY A 25 3.89 -3.25 13.88
N PHE A 26 2.97 -3.11 12.94
CA PHE A 26 3.24 -3.13 11.51
C PHE A 26 2.80 -1.80 10.89
N LEU A 27 3.69 -1.17 10.14
CA LEU A 27 3.36 -0.03 9.30
C LEU A 27 3.17 -0.53 7.88
N PHE A 28 1.93 -0.47 7.40
CA PHE A 28 1.57 -0.77 6.03
C PHE A 28 1.65 0.50 5.21
N VAL A 29 2.55 0.54 4.25
CA VAL A 29 2.74 1.63 3.31
C VAL A 29 2.30 1.14 1.93
N VAL A 30 1.55 1.94 1.21
CA VAL A 30 1.16 1.67 -0.18
C VAL A 30 1.54 2.88 -1.02
N THR A 31 2.37 2.68 -2.03
CA THR A 31 2.84 3.75 -2.90
C THR A 31 1.78 4.14 -3.92
N GLU A 32 1.96 5.26 -4.62
CA GLU A 32 1.10 5.67 -5.74
C GLU A 32 1.03 4.63 -6.87
N GLU A 33 2.13 3.91 -7.08
CA GLU A 33 2.23 2.79 -8.04
C GLU A 33 1.56 1.51 -7.53
N ASN A 34 0.82 1.58 -6.42
CA ASN A 34 0.15 0.44 -5.77
C ASN A 34 1.14 -0.65 -5.29
N HIS A 35 2.37 -0.25 -4.95
CA HIS A 35 3.33 -1.16 -4.33
C HIS A 35 3.11 -1.21 -2.81
N SER A 36 2.89 -2.42 -2.29
CA SER A 36 2.77 -2.65 -0.85
C SER A 36 4.14 -2.75 -0.20
N CYS A 37 4.35 -1.96 0.84
CA CYS A 37 5.48 -2.02 1.74
C CYS A 37 5.00 -2.27 3.17
N ILE A 38 5.68 -3.17 3.88
CA ILE A 38 5.36 -3.51 5.26
C ILE A 38 6.63 -3.31 6.06
N VAL A 39 6.57 -2.42 7.05
CA VAL A 39 7.65 -2.19 8.00
C VAL A 39 7.22 -2.76 9.35
N ARG A 40 7.99 -3.72 9.85
CA ARG A 40 7.82 -4.26 11.20
C ARG A 40 8.58 -3.40 12.20
N LEU A 41 7.87 -2.92 13.21
CA LEU A 41 8.42 -2.16 14.31
C LEU A 41 8.24 -2.96 15.61
N ASN A 42 9.29 -3.10 16.42
CA ASN A 42 9.24 -3.72 17.74
C ASN A 42 9.92 -2.80 18.76
N ALA A 43 9.18 -2.34 19.77
CA ALA A 43 9.70 -1.50 20.86
C ALA A 43 10.51 -0.28 20.37
N GLY A 44 10.17 0.23 19.17
CA GLY A 44 10.88 1.33 18.52
C GLY A 44 12.04 0.96 17.60
N GLN A 45 12.34 -0.33 17.45
CA GLN A 45 13.32 -0.86 16.50
C GLN A 45 12.62 -1.34 15.22
N ILE A 46 13.18 -0.96 14.08
CA ILE A 46 12.73 -1.45 12.78
C ILE A 46 13.44 -2.78 12.54
N GLU A 47 12.63 -3.82 12.48
CA GLU A 47 13.08 -5.20 12.52
C GLU A 47 13.12 -5.84 11.13
N GLU A 48 12.18 -5.45 10.27
CA GLU A 48 12.01 -5.99 8.93
C GLU A 48 11.31 -4.96 8.07
N VAL A 49 11.75 -4.83 6.83
CA VAL A 49 11.09 -4.02 5.80
C VAL A 49 10.87 -4.92 4.60
N VAL A 50 9.65 -4.98 4.09
CA VAL A 50 9.33 -5.73 2.89
C VAL A 50 8.70 -4.76 1.91
N PHE A 51 9.16 -4.74 0.67
CA PHE A 51 8.59 -3.92 -0.40
C PHE A 51 8.32 -4.83 -1.59
N ARG A 52 7.05 -5.12 -1.85
CA ARG A 52 6.60 -6.03 -2.92
C ARG A 52 7.25 -7.43 -2.84
N MET A 53 8.38 -7.65 -3.52
CA MET A 53 9.18 -8.89 -3.48
C MET A 53 10.57 -8.69 -2.84
N LEU A 54 10.95 -7.45 -2.57
CA LEU A 54 12.24 -7.07 -2.00
C LEU A 54 12.15 -7.04 -0.48
N ARG A 55 13.26 -7.35 0.18
CA ARG A 55 13.36 -7.39 1.64
C ARG A 55 14.54 -6.57 2.12
N ASN A 56 14.36 -5.95 3.28
CA ASN A 56 15.36 -5.20 4.02
C ASN A 56 16.00 -4.07 3.18
N ASP A 57 17.28 -4.20 2.86
CA ASP A 57 18.08 -3.18 2.17
C ASP A 57 17.49 -2.82 0.80
N GLU A 58 17.15 -3.83 -0.01
CA GLU A 58 16.56 -3.62 -1.34
C GLU A 58 15.19 -2.94 -1.25
N ALA A 59 14.45 -3.19 -0.18
CA ALA A 59 13.16 -2.55 0.08
C ALA A 59 13.33 -1.08 0.46
N VAL A 60 14.35 -0.75 1.26
CA VAL A 60 14.71 0.64 1.60
C VAL A 60 15.22 1.39 0.38
N GLN A 61 16.02 0.76 -0.47
CA GLN A 61 16.48 1.35 -1.73
C GLN A 61 15.33 1.63 -2.70
N ARG A 62 14.27 0.81 -2.72
CA ARG A 62 13.07 1.14 -3.49
C ARG A 62 12.24 2.25 -2.87
N LEU A 63 12.18 2.32 -1.54
CA LEU A 63 11.49 3.43 -0.86
C LEU A 63 12.10 4.78 -1.25
N THR A 64 13.40 4.91 -1.44
CA THR A 64 14.01 6.21 -1.84
C THR A 64 13.52 6.73 -3.19
N MET A 65 13.04 5.85 -4.07
CA MET A 65 12.51 6.21 -5.40
C MET A 65 11.02 6.55 -5.40
N VAL A 66 10.33 6.40 -4.26
CA VAL A 66 8.89 6.62 -4.14
C VAL A 66 8.60 8.08 -3.81
N ASN A 67 7.75 8.72 -4.60
CA ASN A 67 7.40 10.12 -4.42
C ASN A 67 6.28 10.29 -3.37
N ALA A 68 5.16 9.59 -3.55
CA ALA A 68 4.03 9.60 -2.62
C ALA A 68 3.60 8.20 -2.18
N ALA A 69 3.22 8.11 -0.90
CA ALA A 69 2.70 6.88 -0.31
C ALA A 69 1.61 7.18 0.74
N LYS A 70 0.68 6.24 0.89
CA LYS A 70 -0.23 6.19 2.04
C LYS A 70 0.34 5.24 3.08
N ALA A 71 0.21 5.58 4.35
CA ALA A 71 0.67 4.73 5.44
C ALA A 71 -0.43 4.48 6.45
N ARG A 72 -0.42 3.28 7.03
CA ARG A 72 -1.31 2.88 8.10
C ARG A 72 -0.54 2.07 9.12
N PHE A 73 -0.45 2.61 10.34
CA PHE A 73 0.09 1.88 11.46
C PHE A 73 -0.98 0.99 12.10
N GLN A 74 -0.63 -0.27 12.32
CA GLN A 74 -1.39 -1.21 13.11
C GLN A 74 -0.53 -1.61 14.31
N ALA A 75 -0.91 -1.13 15.49
CA ALA A 75 -0.25 -1.49 16.74
C ALA A 75 -0.48 -2.98 17.00
N ASP A 76 0.60 -3.72 17.18
CA ASP A 76 0.55 -5.12 17.58
C ASP A 76 1.64 -5.34 18.65
N PRO A 77 1.25 -5.50 19.93
CA PRO A 77 2.21 -5.65 21.02
C PRO A 77 2.96 -7.00 20.99
N GLY A 78 2.52 -7.95 20.14
CA GLY A 78 3.20 -9.23 19.90
C GLY A 78 4.18 -9.21 18.72
N ALA A 79 4.22 -8.12 17.95
CA ALA A 79 5.02 -8.01 16.73
C ALA A 79 6.51 -7.99 17.08
N GLY A 80 7.17 -9.15 17.00
CA GLY A 80 8.62 -9.30 17.19
C GLY A 80 9.05 -10.07 18.43
N MET A 81 8.17 -10.87 19.04
CA MET A 81 8.62 -11.97 19.91
C MET A 81 9.42 -13.00 19.09
N GLY A 82 10.75 -12.80 18.99
CA GLY A 82 11.71 -13.86 18.66
C GLY A 82 12.28 -13.89 17.23
N LYS A 83 12.16 -12.83 16.43
CA LYS A 83 12.85 -12.76 15.12
C LYS A 83 14.01 -11.77 15.20
N PRO A 84 15.22 -12.11 14.74
CA PRO A 84 16.32 -11.15 14.67
C PRO A 84 16.03 -10.10 13.60
N SER A 85 16.42 -8.85 13.86
CA SER A 85 16.52 -7.81 12.84
C SER A 85 17.34 -8.30 11.65
N LEU A 86 16.72 -8.33 10.46
CA LEU A 86 17.40 -8.67 9.21
C LEU A 86 17.82 -7.41 8.42
N LEU A 87 17.62 -6.24 9.01
CA LEU A 87 17.98 -4.95 8.45
C LEU A 87 19.46 -4.62 8.73
N SER A 88 20.18 -4.16 7.71
CA SER A 88 21.52 -3.57 7.87
C SER A 88 21.47 -2.34 8.77
N ASP A 89 22.56 -2.03 9.48
CA ASP A 89 22.62 -0.83 10.32
C ASP A 89 22.43 0.47 9.53
N ASP A 90 22.98 0.53 8.30
CA ASP A 90 22.84 1.67 7.38
C ASP A 90 21.38 1.95 7.00
N ALA A 91 20.66 0.92 6.54
CA ALA A 91 19.22 1.00 6.26
C ALA A 91 18.40 1.42 7.49
N ARG A 92 18.80 0.98 8.69
CA ARG A 92 18.16 1.36 9.96
C ARG A 92 18.39 2.84 10.26
N GLN A 93 19.62 3.31 10.12
CA GLN A 93 19.97 4.72 10.30
C GLN A 93 19.25 5.61 9.27
N TRP A 94 19.14 5.14 8.02
CA TRP A 94 18.40 5.84 6.98
C TRP A 94 16.93 6.02 7.36
N LEU A 95 16.22 4.96 7.76
CA LEU A 95 14.82 5.03 8.19
C LEU A 95 14.59 5.85 9.47
N MET A 96 15.60 5.95 10.35
CA MET A 96 15.51 6.74 11.58
C MET A 96 15.78 8.24 11.38
N GLY A 97 16.24 8.66 10.20
CA GLY A 97 16.45 10.08 9.90
C GLY A 97 17.33 10.40 8.70
N GLY A 98 18.07 9.43 8.13
CA GLY A 98 18.81 9.65 6.89
C GLY A 98 17.92 9.96 5.68
N PHE A 99 16.67 9.48 5.68
CA PHE A 99 15.68 9.79 4.65
C PHE A 99 15.39 11.29 4.52
N GLU A 100 15.55 12.09 5.58
CA GLU A 100 15.33 13.54 5.53
C GLU A 100 16.39 14.25 4.67
N GLN A 101 17.59 13.67 4.53
CA GLN A 101 18.66 14.19 3.67
C GLN A 101 18.46 13.77 2.20
N ASP A 102 17.96 12.56 1.98
CA ASP A 102 17.79 11.96 0.65
C ASP A 102 16.50 12.44 -0.03
N LEU A 103 15.37 12.45 0.70
CA LEU A 103 14.05 12.85 0.22
C LEU A 103 13.70 14.31 0.55
N GLY A 104 14.22 14.82 1.67
CA GLY A 104 14.02 16.21 2.11
C GLY A 104 15.03 17.17 1.47
N GLY A 105 15.88 16.66 0.59
CA GLY A 105 16.67 17.46 -0.32
C GLY A 105 15.74 18.32 -1.17
N ALA A 106 15.60 19.58 -0.79
CA ALA A 106 15.66 20.65 -1.76
C ALA A 106 16.76 20.32 -2.79
N PRO A 107 16.59 20.65 -4.08
CA PRO A 107 17.60 20.37 -5.10
C PRO A 107 18.94 20.75 -4.49
N THR A 108 19.84 19.77 -4.39
CA THR A 108 21.22 20.05 -4.03
C THR A 108 21.64 21.19 -4.96
N PRO A 109 21.94 22.41 -4.47
CA PRO A 109 22.80 23.24 -5.27
C PRO A 109 24.05 22.38 -5.47
N PRO A 110 24.52 22.21 -6.72
CA PRO A 110 25.72 21.43 -6.98
C PRO A 110 26.78 21.95 -6.02
N ARG A 111 27.46 21.03 -5.34
CA ARG A 111 28.65 21.27 -4.54
C ARG A 111 29.44 22.44 -5.11
N ALA A 112 29.29 23.62 -4.52
CA ALA A 112 30.11 24.77 -4.84
C ALA A 112 31.39 24.66 -4.00
N PRO A 113 32.55 24.36 -4.59
CA PRO A 113 33.75 24.90 -3.99
C PRO A 113 33.72 26.42 -4.24
N VAL A 114 33.96 27.17 -3.17
CA VAL A 114 34.57 28.50 -3.14
C VAL A 114 33.77 29.72 -3.66
N ALA A 115 33.42 30.58 -2.70
CA ALA A 115 33.47 32.05 -2.70
C ALA A 115 33.11 32.83 -4.00
N SER A 116 32.03 33.63 -3.95
CA SER A 116 32.08 35.12 -4.02
C SER A 116 30.69 35.78 -4.14
N ALA A 117 30.42 36.72 -3.22
CA ALA A 117 29.60 37.95 -3.28
C ALA A 117 28.09 37.94 -3.66
N PRO A 118 27.25 38.76 -2.96
CA PRO A 118 25.83 38.94 -3.27
C PRO A 118 25.57 40.14 -4.20
N ALA A 119 24.59 40.03 -5.09
CA ALA A 119 23.89 41.17 -5.70
C ALA A 119 22.44 40.78 -6.06
N PRO A 120 21.42 41.56 -5.69
CA PRO A 120 20.02 41.27 -6.03
C PRO A 120 19.64 42.01 -7.32
N VAL A 121 18.96 41.34 -8.25
CA VAL A 121 18.15 42.00 -9.27
C VAL A 121 16.76 41.36 -9.33
N ALA A 122 15.79 42.24 -9.19
CA ALA A 122 14.36 42.01 -9.19
C ALA A 122 13.82 41.64 -10.59
N ALA A 123 12.60 41.07 -10.59
CA ALA A 123 11.53 41.09 -11.60
C ALA A 123 10.91 39.69 -11.75
N THR A 124 9.61 39.46 -11.91
CA THR A 124 8.38 40.25 -11.86
C THR A 124 7.25 39.21 -11.84
N GLN A 125 6.26 39.39 -10.96
CA GLN A 125 5.07 38.56 -10.90
C GLN A 125 4.15 38.87 -12.10
N VAL A 126 3.56 37.84 -12.70
CA VAL A 126 2.36 37.98 -13.54
C VAL A 126 1.28 37.03 -13.03
N ALA A 127 0.20 37.65 -12.58
CA ALA A 127 -1.05 37.03 -12.17
C ALA A 127 -1.84 36.55 -13.40
N ALA A 128 -2.54 35.42 -13.25
CA ALA A 128 -3.71 35.11 -14.05
C ALA A 128 -4.75 34.38 -13.18
N THR A 129 -5.81 35.10 -12.90
CA THR A 129 -7.04 34.75 -12.18
C THR A 129 -7.83 33.66 -12.92
N GLN A 130 -8.28 32.62 -12.21
CA GLN A 130 -9.51 31.89 -12.57
C GLN A 130 -10.32 31.57 -11.30
N VAL A 131 -11.61 31.89 -11.36
CA VAL A 131 -12.65 31.78 -10.33
C VAL A 131 -13.75 30.85 -10.85
N ALA A 132 -14.45 30.18 -9.91
CA ALA A 132 -15.74 29.45 -10.00
C ALA A 132 -15.62 27.92 -10.22
N ALA A 133 -16.34 27.02 -9.55
CA ALA A 133 -17.41 27.04 -8.53
C ALA A 133 -17.55 25.59 -7.94
N PRO A 134 -18.26 25.37 -6.81
CA PRO A 134 -18.31 24.08 -6.11
C PRO A 134 -19.44 23.17 -6.65
N SER A 135 -19.19 21.85 -6.74
CA SER A 135 -20.25 20.86 -6.98
C SER A 135 -20.24 19.82 -5.85
N ALA A 136 -21.37 19.73 -5.17
CA ALA A 136 -21.64 18.80 -4.08
C ALA A 136 -22.35 17.54 -4.60
N THR A 137 -22.01 16.40 -3.98
CA THR A 137 -22.81 15.17 -3.74
C THR A 137 -23.67 14.56 -4.85
N SER A 138 -23.46 13.26 -5.10
CA SER A 138 -24.55 12.32 -5.37
C SER A 138 -24.23 10.95 -4.79
N ALA A 139 -24.88 10.65 -3.66
CA ALA A 139 -25.24 9.29 -3.28
C ALA A 139 -26.46 8.86 -4.11
N SER A 140 -26.52 7.61 -4.53
CA SER A 140 -27.79 6.94 -4.79
C SER A 140 -27.66 5.45 -4.50
N ALA A 141 -28.54 5.00 -3.62
CA ALA A 141 -28.83 3.60 -3.33
C ALA A 141 -29.87 3.06 -4.31
N GLY A 142 -29.85 1.75 -4.56
CA GLY A 142 -31.09 0.98 -4.75
C GLY A 142 -31.19 0.06 -5.98
N ALA A 143 -31.23 -1.24 -5.68
CA ALA A 143 -32.12 -2.28 -6.22
C ALA A 143 -31.86 -2.91 -7.62
N GLY A 144 -31.32 -4.13 -7.57
CA GLY A 144 -31.44 -5.15 -8.62
C GLY A 144 -30.73 -6.45 -8.21
N LEU A 145 -31.38 -7.32 -7.44
CA LEU A 145 -30.89 -8.68 -7.11
C LEU A 145 -30.91 -9.52 -8.40
N ALA A 146 -29.85 -9.38 -9.20
CA ALA A 146 -29.61 -10.13 -10.41
C ALA A 146 -29.26 -11.60 -10.08
N PRO A 147 -29.48 -12.55 -11.00
CA PRO A 147 -28.98 -13.93 -10.87
C PRO A 147 -27.48 -14.01 -10.59
N ASP A 148 -26.73 -12.99 -10.99
CA ASP A 148 -25.33 -12.75 -10.62
C ASP A 148 -25.09 -12.72 -9.11
N GLU A 149 -26.03 -12.26 -8.30
CA GLU A 149 -25.84 -12.17 -6.84
C GLU A 149 -25.85 -13.56 -6.18
N ARG A 150 -26.68 -14.48 -6.66
CA ARG A 150 -26.67 -15.89 -6.18
C ARG A 150 -25.40 -16.62 -6.63
N VAL A 151 -24.97 -16.34 -7.85
CA VAL A 151 -23.73 -16.86 -8.43
C VAL A 151 -22.52 -16.33 -7.65
N ARG A 152 -22.52 -15.05 -7.29
CA ARG A 152 -21.52 -14.39 -6.48
C ARG A 152 -21.50 -14.90 -5.03
N ASP A 153 -22.66 -15.07 -4.38
CA ASP A 153 -22.73 -15.64 -3.01
C ASP A 153 -22.18 -17.07 -2.96
N ALA A 154 -22.54 -17.91 -3.94
CA ALA A 154 -22.03 -19.27 -4.02
C ALA A 154 -20.52 -19.29 -4.26
N LEU A 155 -20.02 -18.40 -5.12
CA LEU A 155 -18.58 -18.27 -5.37
C LEU A 155 -17.83 -17.74 -4.15
N GLU A 156 -18.38 -16.75 -3.46
CA GLU A 156 -17.83 -16.19 -2.22
C GLU A 156 -17.76 -17.25 -1.12
N LYS A 157 -18.78 -18.11 -0.98
CA LYS A 157 -18.75 -19.24 -0.04
C LYS A 157 -17.62 -20.22 -0.31
N VAL A 158 -17.42 -20.58 -1.58
CA VAL A 158 -16.31 -21.46 -1.97
C VAL A 158 -15.00 -20.75 -1.70
N ALA A 159 -14.87 -19.49 -2.12
CA ALA A 159 -13.69 -18.66 -1.90
C ALA A 159 -13.37 -18.50 -0.40
N LEU A 160 -14.35 -18.35 0.48
CA LEU A 160 -14.17 -18.24 1.93
C LEU A 160 -13.50 -19.50 2.52
N ASN A 161 -13.73 -20.68 1.93
CA ASN A 161 -13.15 -21.93 2.40
C ASN A 161 -11.65 -22.07 2.04
N TYR A 162 -11.17 -21.35 1.02
CA TYR A 162 -9.78 -21.45 0.54
C TYR A 162 -8.98 -20.16 0.81
N LEU A 163 -9.57 -19.00 0.55
CA LEU A 163 -8.97 -17.67 0.72
C LEU A 163 -9.30 -17.08 2.10
N GLY A 164 -10.26 -17.65 2.84
CA GLY A 164 -10.64 -17.14 4.15
C GLY A 164 -11.35 -15.77 4.05
N PRO A 165 -11.29 -14.92 5.08
CA PRO A 165 -12.11 -13.71 5.18
C PRO A 165 -11.83 -12.65 4.10
N ILE A 166 -10.75 -12.77 3.32
CA ILE A 166 -10.46 -11.89 2.17
C ILE A 166 -11.25 -12.28 0.91
N ALA A 167 -11.90 -13.44 0.91
CA ALA A 167 -12.66 -13.97 -0.22
C ALA A 167 -13.75 -13.02 -0.74
N GLY A 168 -14.48 -12.35 0.16
CA GLY A 168 -15.54 -11.42 -0.25
C GLY A 168 -15.01 -10.18 -0.96
N MET A 169 -13.84 -9.68 -0.56
CA MET A 169 -13.18 -8.57 -1.26
C MET A 169 -12.62 -9.03 -2.62
N LEU A 170 -12.01 -10.21 -2.68
CA LEU A 170 -11.49 -10.77 -3.93
C LEU A 170 -12.59 -11.08 -4.94
N CYS A 171 -13.75 -11.56 -4.46
CA CYS A 171 -14.94 -11.71 -5.29
C CYS A 171 -15.38 -10.33 -5.82
N ASP A 172 -15.57 -9.34 -4.95
CA ASP A 172 -15.99 -8.00 -5.39
C ASP A 172 -15.03 -7.39 -6.44
N GLU A 173 -13.73 -7.52 -6.23
CA GLU A 173 -12.71 -6.99 -7.16
C GLU A 173 -12.68 -7.77 -8.49
N ALA A 174 -12.81 -9.10 -8.45
CA ALA A 174 -12.83 -9.91 -9.65
C ALA A 174 -14.10 -9.65 -10.50
N TRP A 175 -15.24 -9.44 -9.85
CA TRP A 175 -16.51 -9.08 -10.49
C TRP A 175 -16.53 -7.63 -11.01
N ASP A 176 -15.85 -6.71 -10.34
CA ASP A 176 -15.65 -5.32 -10.80
C ASP A 176 -14.74 -5.26 -12.04
N ALA A 177 -13.68 -6.07 -12.05
CA ALA A 177 -12.74 -6.16 -13.17
C ALA A 177 -13.31 -6.90 -14.38
N SER A 178 -14.18 -7.90 -14.19
CA SER A 178 -14.78 -8.69 -15.26
C SER A 178 -16.08 -9.37 -14.83
N SER A 179 -17.13 -9.26 -15.65
CA SER A 179 -18.41 -9.97 -15.42
C SER A 179 -18.40 -11.42 -15.95
N ASP A 180 -17.29 -11.86 -16.55
CA ASP A 180 -17.12 -13.22 -17.04
C ASP A 180 -16.70 -14.17 -15.91
N ILE A 181 -17.56 -15.13 -15.59
CA ILE A 181 -17.35 -16.12 -14.52
C ILE A 181 -16.01 -16.85 -14.65
N GLU A 182 -15.58 -17.20 -15.87
CA GLU A 182 -14.29 -17.87 -16.10
C GLU A 182 -13.09 -16.95 -15.80
N GLN A 183 -13.20 -15.64 -16.09
CA GLN A 183 -12.17 -14.65 -15.74
C GLN A 183 -12.12 -14.41 -14.24
N VAL A 184 -13.29 -14.33 -13.59
CA VAL A 184 -13.41 -14.23 -12.13
C VAL A 184 -12.75 -15.44 -11.46
N LEU A 185 -13.04 -16.66 -11.92
CA LEU A 185 -12.41 -17.89 -11.41
C LEU A 185 -10.89 -17.91 -11.59
N ASN A 186 -10.40 -17.41 -12.73
CA ASN A 186 -8.98 -17.34 -13.00
C ASN A 186 -8.27 -16.29 -12.11
N GLN A 187 -8.92 -15.15 -11.87
CA GLN A 187 -8.46 -14.10 -10.95
C GLN A 187 -8.41 -14.61 -9.50
N LEU A 188 -9.50 -15.22 -8.99
CA LEU A 188 -9.51 -15.82 -7.66
C LEU A 188 -8.52 -16.98 -7.56
N GLY A 189 -8.37 -17.77 -8.63
CA GLY A 189 -7.39 -18.84 -8.74
C GLY A 189 -5.94 -18.36 -8.65
N ALA A 190 -5.62 -17.24 -9.30
CA ALA A 190 -4.29 -16.62 -9.27
C ALA A 190 -3.88 -16.12 -7.86
N ASN A 191 -4.85 -15.94 -6.97
CA ASN A 191 -4.63 -15.53 -5.58
C ASN A 191 -4.36 -16.70 -4.62
N LEU A 192 -4.46 -17.95 -5.09
CA LEU A 192 -4.16 -19.13 -4.27
C LEU A 192 -2.66 -19.43 -4.27
N SER A 193 -2.15 -19.85 -3.10
CA SER A 193 -0.71 -20.04 -2.90
C SER A 193 -0.15 -21.26 -3.64
N THR A 194 -1.00 -22.22 -4.01
CA THR A 194 -0.57 -23.43 -4.71
C THR A 194 -1.42 -23.73 -5.96
N PRO A 195 -0.80 -24.30 -7.02
CA PRO A 195 -1.52 -24.69 -8.23
C PRO A 195 -2.51 -25.84 -7.97
N GLN A 196 -2.29 -26.65 -6.92
CA GLN A 196 -3.20 -27.72 -6.51
C GLN A 196 -4.48 -27.17 -5.86
N GLU A 197 -4.36 -26.16 -4.99
CA GLU A 197 -5.52 -25.47 -4.43
C GLU A 197 -6.29 -24.71 -5.50
N THR A 198 -5.59 -24.11 -6.47
CA THR A 198 -6.22 -23.44 -7.62
C THR A 198 -7.11 -24.39 -8.42
N GLN A 199 -6.61 -25.59 -8.75
CA GLN A 199 -7.40 -26.59 -9.46
C GLN A 199 -8.58 -27.09 -8.63
N LYS A 200 -8.39 -27.31 -7.32
CA LYS A 200 -9.49 -27.70 -6.42
C LYS A 200 -10.55 -26.61 -6.32
N PHE A 201 -10.15 -25.36 -6.13
CA PHE A 201 -11.04 -24.20 -6.07
C PHE A 201 -11.83 -24.06 -7.37
N MET A 202 -11.19 -24.13 -8.54
CA MET A 202 -11.88 -24.05 -9.83
C MET A 202 -12.90 -25.18 -10.02
N ALA A 203 -12.57 -26.41 -9.59
CA ALA A 203 -13.49 -27.54 -9.66
C ALA A 203 -14.69 -27.35 -8.72
N ASP A 204 -14.44 -26.95 -7.47
CA ASP A 204 -15.47 -26.74 -6.44
C ASP A 204 -16.39 -25.56 -6.80
N ALA A 205 -15.82 -24.48 -7.33
CA ALA A 205 -16.55 -23.32 -7.79
C ALA A 205 -17.41 -23.64 -9.01
N ARG A 206 -16.92 -24.40 -10.00
CA ARG A 206 -17.75 -24.88 -11.12
C ARG A 206 -18.91 -25.75 -10.66
N VAL A 207 -18.70 -26.61 -9.66
CA VAL A 207 -19.76 -27.44 -9.05
C VAL A 207 -20.78 -26.57 -8.29
N ALA A 208 -20.33 -25.55 -7.57
CA ALA A 208 -21.21 -24.61 -6.88
C ALA A 208 -22.05 -23.79 -7.87
N LEU A 209 -21.45 -23.32 -8.96
CA LEU A 209 -22.14 -22.61 -10.04
C LEU A 209 -23.18 -23.48 -10.76
N ALA A 210 -22.87 -24.77 -10.97
CA ALA A 210 -23.80 -25.73 -11.55
C ALA A 210 -24.99 -26.07 -10.64
N LYS A 211 -24.92 -25.80 -9.34
CA LYS A 211 -26.04 -25.96 -8.38
C LYS A 211 -26.94 -24.73 -8.27
N VAL A 212 -26.45 -23.58 -8.72
CA VAL A 212 -27.16 -22.28 -8.65
C VAL A 212 -27.88 -21.94 -9.95
N ARG A 213 -27.42 -22.53 -11.06
CA ARG A 213 -28.02 -22.46 -12.40
C ARG A 213 -29.19 -23.42 -12.57
#